data_AF-A0A1V6CWT5-F1
#
_entry.id   AF-A0A1V6CWT5-F1
#
_cell.length_a   1.000
_cell.length_b   1.000
_cell.length_c   1.000
_cell.angle_alpha   90.00
_cell.angle_beta   90.00
_cell.angle_gamma   90.00
#
_symmetry.space_group_name_H-M   'P 1'
#
loop_
_entity.id
_entity.type
_entity.pdbx_description
1 polymer ?
#
loop_
_entity_poly.entity_id
_entity_poly.type
_entity_poly.pdbx_seq_one_letter_code
_entity_poly.pdbx_strand_id
1 'polypeptide(L)'
;MKILSILSILAIFLLSCSKEIDFKYNHIEKKLVLNGLICPDSLISVHLSRTNTILSDEILVIENATVTLFCNGKFVEILEYYKHGIYKSRTVFPRPDSVYTITAEAEGYLPISATDTVPRRTSIIFGFHSSGNTYDEYGDPHHDYEITISDPPEKNFYELFFIYQNSPNIFSDDYSLHFQVYPVIADPVLRSDSELDYWVFTYVFTDNFFNGTNYLMKNKFLDAAVEGGFANQFVPTNYEDRYAILRTTSLAYYNYRKSWIRHSNNQQIGNRVKKPLFMTLIGDPTPMYSNVEGGYGIFAAYNQTYYKLEEL
;
A
#
# COMPACT_ATOMS: atom_id res chain seq x y z
N MET A 1 -3.60 32.04 48.62
CA MET A 1 -2.85 31.60 47.41
C MET A 1 -3.14 30.14 47.02
N LYS A 2 -3.07 29.14 47.91
CA LYS A 2 -3.28 27.73 47.56
C LYS A 2 -4.66 27.41 46.93
N ILE A 3 -5.74 28.04 47.39
CA ILE A 3 -7.10 27.83 46.85
C ILE A 3 -7.27 28.41 45.44
N LEU A 4 -6.69 29.60 45.16
CA LEU A 4 -6.73 30.19 43.82
C LEU A 4 -5.94 29.35 42.81
N SER A 5 -4.80 28.79 43.23
CA SER A 5 -4.00 27.88 42.40
C SER A 5 -4.74 26.57 42.08
N ILE A 6 -5.47 26.01 43.05
CA ILE A 6 -6.30 24.81 42.85
C ILE A 6 -7.48 25.10 41.90
N LEU A 7 -8.14 26.26 42.04
CA LEU A 7 -9.21 26.67 41.12
C LEU A 7 -8.69 26.86 39.69
N SER A 8 -7.49 27.42 39.53
CA SER A 8 -6.88 27.64 38.22
C SER A 8 -6.47 26.34 37.53
N ILE A 9 -6.05 25.33 38.30
CA ILE A 9 -5.75 23.98 37.78
C ILE A 9 -7.05 23.25 37.40
N LEU A 10 -8.12 23.39 38.19
CA LEU A 10 -9.42 22.79 37.92
C LEU A 10 -10.08 23.38 36.65
N ALA A 11 -9.87 24.66 36.38
CA ALA A 11 -10.37 25.32 35.18
C ALA A 11 -9.72 24.81 33.88
N ILE A 12 -8.47 24.33 33.93
CA ILE A 12 -7.77 23.77 32.76
C ILE A 12 -8.36 22.40 32.37
N PHE A 13 -8.88 21.63 33.33
CA PHE A 13 -9.55 20.35 33.05
C PHE A 13 -10.94 20.51 32.40
N LEU A 14 -11.56 21.69 32.48
CA LEU A 14 -12.86 21.97 31.86
C LEU A 14 -12.74 22.42 30.39
N LEU A 15 -11.51 22.67 29.90
CA LEU A 15 -11.22 22.93 28.49
C LEU A 15 -10.93 21.63 27.71
N SER A 16 -11.59 20.53 28.08
CA SER A 16 -11.59 19.32 27.27
C SER A 16 -12.26 19.65 25.94
N CYS A 17 -11.45 19.85 24.90
CA CYS A 17 -11.93 20.04 23.54
C CYS A 17 -12.46 18.70 23.01
N SER A 18 -13.62 18.26 23.52
CA SER A 18 -14.32 17.11 22.98
C SER A 18 -15.00 17.55 21.69
N LYS A 19 -14.53 17.03 20.56
CA LYS A 19 -15.22 17.18 19.29
C LYS A 19 -16.41 16.22 19.30
N GLU A 20 -17.60 16.74 19.59
CA GLU A 20 -18.83 15.96 19.42
C GLU A 20 -18.96 15.58 17.94
N ILE A 21 -18.90 14.27 17.66
CA ILE A 21 -19.23 13.74 16.34
C ILE A 21 -20.75 13.57 16.34
N ASP A 22 -21.46 14.60 15.87
CA ASP A 22 -22.90 14.54 15.67
C ASP A 22 -23.22 13.55 14.54
N PHE A 23 -23.49 12.29 14.91
CA PHE A 23 -23.83 11.22 13.98
C PHE A 23 -25.27 11.42 13.47
N LYS A 24 -25.45 12.39 12.57
CA LYS A 24 -26.72 12.59 11.86
C LYS A 24 -26.93 11.44 10.87
N TYR A 25 -27.66 10.43 11.32
CA TYR A 25 -27.94 9.17 10.62
C TYR A 25 -28.63 9.33 9.24
N ASN A 26 -29.12 10.52 8.88
CA ASN A 26 -30.15 10.64 7.84
C ASN A 26 -29.71 10.94 6.42
N HIS A 27 -28.44 11.23 6.12
CA HIS A 27 -27.98 11.31 4.72
C HIS A 27 -26.47 11.06 4.62
N ILE A 28 -26.06 9.79 4.57
CA ILE A 28 -24.72 9.49 4.03
C ILE A 28 -24.81 9.78 2.54
N GLU A 29 -24.18 10.87 2.12
CA GLU A 29 -24.01 11.20 0.70
C GLU A 29 -23.32 10.00 0.02
N LYS A 30 -24.01 9.39 -0.94
CA LYS A 30 -23.47 8.26 -1.68
C LYS A 30 -22.41 8.78 -2.63
N LYS A 31 -21.15 8.42 -2.41
CA LYS A 31 -20.03 8.80 -3.27
C LYS A 31 -19.50 7.59 -4.04
N LEU A 32 -19.03 7.84 -5.26
CA LEU A 32 -18.26 6.86 -6.00
C LEU A 32 -16.89 6.66 -5.35
N VAL A 33 -16.42 5.42 -5.43
CA VAL A 33 -15.10 5.01 -4.96
C VAL A 33 -14.36 4.38 -6.13
N LEU A 34 -13.25 4.99 -6.53
CA LEU A 34 -12.42 4.52 -7.65
C LEU A 34 -11.09 3.99 -7.11
N ASN A 35 -10.81 2.72 -7.36
CA ASN A 35 -9.53 2.10 -7.01
C ASN A 35 -8.84 1.57 -8.28
N GLY A 36 -7.62 2.01 -8.54
CA GLY A 36 -6.82 1.57 -9.67
C GLY A 36 -5.34 1.67 -9.35
N LEU A 37 -4.61 0.60 -9.63
CA LEU A 37 -3.16 0.58 -9.59
C LEU A 37 -2.67 0.22 -10.99
N ILE A 38 -1.91 1.11 -11.62
CA ILE A 38 -1.44 0.95 -13.00
C ILE A 38 0.07 0.77 -13.04
N CYS A 39 0.53 -0.11 -13.92
CA CYS A 39 1.95 -0.38 -14.12
C CYS A 39 2.19 -0.92 -15.54
N PRO A 40 3.40 -0.76 -16.11
CA PRO A 40 3.65 -1.14 -17.50
C PRO A 40 3.51 -2.62 -17.88
N ASP A 41 3.31 -3.52 -16.91
CA ASP A 41 3.23 -4.97 -17.13
C ASP A 41 1.81 -5.50 -17.39
N SER A 42 0.79 -4.65 -17.25
CA SER A 42 -0.61 -5.05 -17.34
C SER A 42 -1.47 -3.98 -17.98
N LEU A 43 -2.61 -4.41 -18.53
CA LEU A 43 -3.62 -3.49 -19.05
C LEU A 43 -4.19 -2.65 -17.91
N ILE A 44 -4.47 -1.36 -18.20
CA ILE A 44 -5.14 -0.49 -17.24
C ILE A 44 -6.45 -1.13 -16.79
N SER A 45 -6.63 -1.21 -15.48
CA SER A 45 -7.83 -1.76 -14.85
C SER A 45 -8.16 -0.93 -13.62
N VAL A 46 -9.43 -0.60 -13.45
CA VAL A 46 -9.95 0.07 -12.25
C VAL A 46 -11.15 -0.67 -11.71
N HIS A 47 -11.38 -0.53 -10.41
CA HIS A 47 -12.55 -1.03 -9.72
C HIS A 47 -13.38 0.15 -9.23
N LEU A 48 -14.66 0.17 -9.62
CA LEU A 48 -15.62 1.21 -9.27
C LEU A 48 -16.67 0.65 -8.31
N SER A 49 -16.79 1.28 -7.15
CA SER A 49 -17.78 0.98 -6.13
C SER A 49 -18.40 2.26 -5.57
N ARG A 50 -19.23 2.13 -4.54
CA ARG A 50 -19.78 3.27 -3.80
C ARG A 50 -19.61 3.10 -2.30
N THR A 51 -19.62 4.22 -1.60
CA THR A 51 -19.64 4.24 -0.13
C THR A 51 -20.83 3.46 0.41
N ASN A 52 -20.60 2.68 1.46
CA ASN A 52 -21.62 1.96 2.21
C ASN A 52 -21.67 2.47 3.66
N THR A 53 -22.66 2.01 4.43
CA THR A 53 -22.73 2.28 5.87
C THR A 53 -21.57 1.60 6.59
N ILE A 54 -21.11 2.21 7.67
CA ILE A 54 -20.01 1.73 8.53
C ILE A 54 -20.33 0.40 9.24
N LEU A 55 -21.60 -0.01 9.23
CA LEU A 55 -22.07 -1.25 9.85
C LEU A 55 -22.10 -2.43 8.87
N SER A 56 -21.75 -2.20 7.60
CA SER A 56 -21.77 -3.21 6.55
C SER A 56 -20.36 -3.47 6.04
N ASP A 57 -19.99 -4.74 5.96
CA ASP A 57 -18.74 -5.19 5.35
C ASP A 57 -18.88 -5.40 3.83
N GLU A 58 -20.04 -5.08 3.24
CA GLU A 58 -20.32 -5.32 1.83
C GLU A 58 -19.76 -4.20 0.94
N ILE A 59 -18.99 -4.60 -0.09
CA ILE A 59 -18.54 -3.71 -1.16
C ILE A 59 -19.66 -3.59 -2.19
N LEU A 60 -20.28 -2.42 -2.27
CA LEU A 60 -21.32 -2.12 -3.26
C LEU A 60 -20.69 -1.65 -4.57
N VAL A 61 -20.66 -2.53 -5.57
CA VAL A 61 -20.05 -2.23 -6.89
C VAL A 61 -20.95 -1.37 -7.78
N ILE A 62 -20.35 -0.71 -8.76
CA ILE A 62 -21.05 0.03 -9.82
C ILE A 62 -20.80 -0.68 -11.15
N GLU A 63 -21.86 -1.18 -11.79
CA GLU A 63 -21.76 -1.95 -13.04
C GLU A 63 -22.15 -1.14 -14.29
N ASN A 64 -22.93 -0.07 -14.11
CA ASN A 64 -23.44 0.78 -15.18
C ASN A 64 -22.85 2.20 -15.08
N ALA A 65 -21.56 2.33 -15.34
CA ALA A 65 -20.85 3.60 -15.42
C ALA A 65 -20.15 3.78 -16.76
N THR A 66 -20.00 5.03 -17.19
CA THR A 66 -19.10 5.40 -18.27
C THR A 66 -17.75 5.73 -17.66
N VAL A 67 -16.76 4.87 -17.86
CA VAL A 67 -15.40 5.06 -17.35
C VAL A 67 -14.47 5.42 -18.51
N THR A 68 -13.97 6.65 -18.52
CA THR A 68 -13.16 7.17 -19.62
C THR A 68 -11.70 7.26 -19.25
N LEU A 69 -10.83 6.80 -20.14
CA LEU A 69 -9.38 6.85 -20.00
C LEU A 69 -8.80 7.94 -20.89
N PHE A 70 -7.95 8.78 -20.29
CA PHE A 70 -7.13 9.76 -20.97
C PHE A 70 -5.65 9.47 -20.75
N CYS A 71 -4.83 9.79 -21.75
CA CYS A 71 -3.37 9.75 -21.67
C CYS A 71 -2.83 11.10 -22.14
N ASN A 72 -2.02 11.75 -21.29
CA ASN A 72 -1.44 13.07 -21.54
C ASN A 72 -2.50 14.11 -21.99
N GLY A 73 -3.65 14.10 -21.31
CA GLY A 73 -4.78 14.99 -21.57
C GLY A 73 -5.64 14.66 -22.80
N LYS A 74 -5.33 13.59 -23.53
CA LYS A 74 -6.09 13.17 -24.72
C LYS A 74 -6.94 11.95 -24.42
N PHE A 75 -8.18 11.95 -24.91
CA PHE A 75 -9.06 10.79 -24.86
C PHE A 75 -8.38 9.60 -25.54
N VAL A 76 -8.43 8.43 -24.89
CA VAL A 76 -7.90 7.18 -25.41
C VAL A 76 -9.04 6.23 -25.72
N GLU A 77 -9.81 5.84 -24.70
CA GLU A 77 -10.94 4.92 -24.84
C GLU A 77 -11.89 5.03 -23.64
N ILE A 78 -13.07 4.42 -23.78
CA ILE A 78 -13.96 4.10 -22.66
C ILE A 78 -13.61 2.68 -22.24
N LEU A 79 -13.32 2.48 -20.95
CA LEU A 79 -12.98 1.17 -20.41
C LEU A 79 -14.20 0.24 -20.45
N GLU A 80 -13.97 -1.02 -20.79
CA GLU A 80 -15.03 -2.03 -20.86
C GLU A 80 -15.34 -2.59 -19.48
N TYR A 81 -16.62 -2.67 -19.14
CA TYR A 81 -17.05 -3.42 -17.97
C TYR A 81 -16.69 -4.89 -18.13
N TYR A 82 -15.99 -5.46 -17.14
CA TYR A 82 -15.60 -6.86 -17.12
C TYR A 82 -16.45 -7.67 -16.16
N LYS A 83 -16.35 -7.43 -14.84
CA LYS A 83 -17.17 -8.07 -13.80
C LYS A 83 -16.95 -7.40 -12.44
N HIS A 84 -17.93 -7.46 -11.55
CA HIS A 84 -17.82 -7.03 -10.14
C HIS A 84 -17.23 -5.62 -10.00
N GLY A 85 -17.77 -4.65 -10.73
CA GLY A 85 -17.28 -3.26 -10.71
C GLY A 85 -15.92 -3.03 -11.38
N ILE A 86 -15.31 -4.05 -11.99
CA ILE A 86 -14.03 -3.90 -12.69
C ILE A 86 -14.26 -3.40 -14.11
N TYR A 87 -13.61 -2.29 -14.46
CA TYR A 87 -13.54 -1.73 -15.81
C TYR A 87 -12.10 -1.83 -16.32
N LYS A 88 -11.91 -2.37 -17.53
CA LYS A 88 -10.59 -2.67 -18.08
C LYS A 88 -10.37 -2.04 -19.44
N SER A 89 -9.13 -1.68 -19.68
CA SER A 89 -8.66 -1.31 -21.00
C SER A 89 -8.56 -2.54 -21.88
N ARG A 90 -8.84 -2.35 -23.17
CA ARG A 90 -8.66 -3.41 -24.17
C ARG A 90 -7.22 -3.52 -24.66
N THR A 91 -6.49 -2.41 -24.64
CA THR A 91 -5.23 -2.29 -25.40
C THR A 91 -4.13 -1.48 -24.72
N VAL A 92 -4.44 -0.74 -23.65
CA VAL A 92 -3.54 0.24 -23.08
C VAL A 92 -2.72 -0.37 -21.95
N PHE A 93 -1.45 -0.60 -22.25
CA PHE A 93 -0.40 -0.78 -21.25
C PHE A 93 0.17 0.59 -20.85
N PRO A 94 0.22 0.92 -19.55
CA PRO A 94 0.85 2.13 -19.04
C PRO A 94 2.30 2.29 -19.50
N ARG A 95 2.72 3.51 -19.81
CA ARG A 95 4.10 3.81 -20.21
C ARG A 95 4.77 4.74 -19.20
N PRO A 96 6.07 4.55 -18.90
CA PRO A 96 6.83 5.49 -18.08
C PRO A 96 6.69 6.92 -18.59
N ASP A 97 6.71 7.89 -17.66
CA ASP A 97 6.55 9.33 -17.87
C ASP A 97 5.20 9.76 -18.46
N SER A 98 4.28 8.83 -18.71
CA SER A 98 2.94 9.16 -19.20
C SER A 98 1.99 9.44 -18.05
N VAL A 99 1.17 10.47 -18.23
CA VAL A 99 0.11 10.87 -17.30
C VAL A 99 -1.19 10.22 -17.73
N TYR A 100 -1.78 9.40 -16.86
CA TYR A 100 -3.09 8.80 -17.10
C TYR A 100 -4.13 9.46 -16.22
N THR A 101 -5.31 9.69 -16.79
CA THR A 101 -6.47 10.19 -16.05
C THR A 101 -7.66 9.30 -16.30
N ILE A 102 -8.35 8.92 -15.23
CA ILE A 102 -9.63 8.24 -15.29
C ILE A 102 -10.71 9.23 -14.91
N THR A 103 -11.80 9.27 -15.68
CA THR A 103 -13.06 9.84 -15.23
C THR A 103 -14.11 8.75 -15.16
N ALA A 104 -15.02 8.84 -14.19
CA ALA A 104 -16.13 7.91 -14.09
C ALA A 104 -17.44 8.66 -13.80
N GLU A 105 -18.47 8.31 -14.57
CA GLU A 105 -19.81 8.87 -14.44
C GLU A 105 -20.81 7.74 -14.29
N ALA A 106 -21.68 7.84 -13.29
CA ALA A 106 -22.74 6.86 -13.03
C ALA A 106 -24.01 7.59 -12.61
N GLU A 107 -25.17 7.07 -13.03
CA GLU A 107 -26.46 7.69 -12.73
C GLU A 107 -26.68 7.83 -11.21
N GLY A 108 -27.05 9.04 -10.77
CA GLY A 108 -27.29 9.35 -9.36
C GLY A 108 -26.05 9.65 -8.53
N TYR A 109 -24.88 9.81 -9.14
CA TYR A 109 -23.64 10.22 -8.48
C TYR A 109 -23.02 11.43 -9.15
N LEU A 110 -22.22 12.18 -8.38
CA LEU A 110 -21.33 13.19 -8.96
C LEU A 110 -20.23 12.48 -9.76
N PRO A 111 -19.80 13.06 -10.90
CA PRO A 111 -18.69 12.54 -11.67
C PRO A 111 -17.40 12.63 -10.85
N ILE A 112 -16.51 11.68 -11.04
CA ILE A 112 -15.22 11.63 -10.36
C ILE A 112 -14.07 11.63 -11.36
N SER A 113 -12.91 12.10 -10.91
CA SER A 113 -11.68 12.06 -11.70
C SER A 113 -10.47 11.75 -10.83
N ALA A 114 -9.51 11.02 -11.38
CA ALA A 114 -8.23 10.81 -10.72
C ALA A 114 -7.12 10.71 -11.77
N THR A 115 -5.96 11.29 -11.44
CA THR A 115 -4.81 11.41 -12.33
C THR A 115 -3.56 10.96 -11.63
N ASP A 116 -2.70 10.23 -12.35
CA ASP A 116 -1.35 9.93 -11.88
C ASP A 116 -0.36 9.72 -13.03
N THR A 117 0.93 9.77 -12.71
CA THR A 117 2.05 9.63 -13.66
C THR A 117 2.81 8.34 -13.38
N VAL A 118 3.06 7.56 -14.43
CA VAL A 118 3.82 6.31 -14.28
C VAL A 118 5.31 6.63 -14.10
N PRO A 119 5.92 6.25 -12.96
CA PRO A 119 7.32 6.54 -12.73
C PRO A 119 8.24 5.70 -13.65
N ARG A 120 9.46 6.19 -13.84
CA ARG A 120 10.54 5.41 -14.45
C ARG A 120 10.92 4.24 -13.55
N ARG A 121 11.35 3.15 -14.17
CA ARG A 121 11.85 1.99 -13.42
C ARG A 121 13.23 2.31 -12.84
N THR A 122 13.38 2.19 -11.53
CA THR A 122 14.68 2.15 -10.86
C THR A 122 15.19 0.71 -10.80
N SER A 123 16.49 0.51 -11.02
CA SER A 123 17.11 -0.81 -11.06
C SER A 123 17.80 -1.17 -9.75
N ILE A 124 17.76 -2.46 -9.40
CA ILE A 124 18.72 -3.09 -8.50
C ILE A 124 19.86 -3.61 -9.38
N ILE A 125 21.11 -3.23 -9.08
CA ILE A 125 22.29 -3.59 -9.87
C ILE A 125 23.12 -4.71 -9.24
N PHE A 126 23.02 -4.89 -7.93
CA PHE A 126 23.61 -6.00 -7.17
C PHE A 126 22.65 -6.42 -6.06
N GLY A 127 22.64 -7.69 -5.71
CA GLY A 127 21.80 -8.17 -4.62
C GLY A 127 22.22 -9.54 -4.12
N PHE A 128 22.33 -9.66 -2.80
CA PHE A 128 22.80 -10.84 -2.11
C PHE A 128 21.85 -11.23 -0.97
N HIS A 129 21.83 -12.52 -0.64
CA HIS A 129 21.26 -13.01 0.61
C HIS A 129 22.20 -14.01 1.29
N SER A 130 22.08 -14.14 2.61
CA SER A 130 22.71 -15.22 3.37
C SER A 130 21.89 -15.53 4.63
N SER A 131 22.03 -16.73 5.17
CA SER A 131 21.37 -17.18 6.38
C SER A 131 22.40 -17.75 7.36
N GLY A 132 22.14 -17.61 8.67
CA GLY A 132 22.97 -18.23 9.71
C GLY A 132 24.24 -17.47 10.11
N ASN A 133 24.42 -16.21 9.67
CA ASN A 133 25.51 -15.36 10.16
C ASN A 133 25.35 -14.99 11.65
N THR A 134 24.10 -14.96 12.11
CA THR A 134 23.70 -14.64 13.49
C THR A 134 22.42 -15.39 13.79
N TYR A 135 22.11 -15.59 15.08
CA TYR A 135 20.94 -16.32 15.55
C TYR A 135 20.15 -15.48 16.55
N ASP A 136 18.87 -15.78 16.69
CA ASP A 136 18.02 -15.20 17.72
C ASP A 136 18.18 -15.90 19.09
N GLU A 137 17.33 -15.55 20.05
CA GLU A 137 17.37 -16.13 21.40
C GLU A 137 16.94 -17.61 21.47
N TYR A 138 16.25 -18.11 20.44
CA TYR A 138 15.80 -19.50 20.32
C TYR A 138 16.77 -20.37 19.51
N GLY A 139 17.77 -19.75 18.88
CA GLY A 139 18.76 -20.42 18.04
C GLY A 139 18.33 -20.53 16.58
N ASP A 140 17.29 -19.79 16.17
CA ASP A 140 16.86 -19.70 14.77
C ASP A 140 17.77 -18.69 14.02
N PRO A 141 18.17 -18.99 12.78
CA PRO A 141 19.07 -18.12 12.04
C PRO A 141 18.38 -16.79 11.66
N HIS A 142 19.16 -15.72 11.57
CA HIS A 142 18.70 -14.51 10.88
C HIS A 142 18.99 -14.59 9.38
N HIS A 143 18.18 -13.88 8.60
CA HIS A 143 18.37 -13.70 7.16
C HIS A 143 18.88 -12.31 6.82
N ASP A 144 20.04 -12.25 6.17
CA ASP A 144 20.67 -11.02 5.69
C ASP A 144 20.33 -10.79 4.22
N TYR A 145 19.95 -9.56 3.90
CA TYR A 145 19.66 -9.10 2.54
C TYR A 145 20.44 -7.82 2.25
N GLU A 146 21.21 -7.85 1.17
CA GLU A 146 21.94 -6.68 0.69
C GLU A 146 21.51 -6.39 -0.74
N ILE A 147 21.16 -5.14 -1.06
CA ILE A 147 20.86 -4.71 -2.43
C ILE A 147 21.54 -3.38 -2.74
N THR A 148 21.98 -3.21 -3.99
CA THR A 148 22.45 -1.92 -4.49
C THR A 148 21.44 -1.34 -5.46
N ILE A 149 20.83 -0.22 -5.09
CA ILE A 149 19.85 0.52 -5.90
C ILE A 149 20.61 1.53 -6.76
N SER A 150 20.35 1.57 -8.06
CA SER A 150 20.87 2.58 -8.99
C SER A 150 19.84 3.69 -9.17
N ASP A 151 19.89 4.70 -8.31
CA ASP A 151 18.90 5.77 -8.20
C ASP A 151 19.16 6.92 -9.21
N PRO A 152 18.16 7.35 -10.01
CA PRO A 152 18.30 8.49 -10.91
C PRO A 152 18.24 9.83 -10.15
N PRO A 153 18.85 10.92 -10.66
CA PRO A 153 18.93 12.21 -9.96
C PRO A 153 17.62 13.02 -10.00
N GLU A 154 16.54 12.41 -9.53
CA GLU A 154 15.20 12.98 -9.40
C GLU A 154 14.56 12.43 -8.12
N LYS A 155 13.60 13.17 -7.53
CA LYS A 155 12.97 12.69 -6.29
C LYS A 155 12.12 11.45 -6.55
N ASN A 156 12.46 10.34 -5.90
CA ASN A 156 11.77 9.06 -6.05
C ASN A 156 11.12 8.55 -4.76
N PHE A 157 10.10 7.71 -4.94
CA PHE A 157 9.39 7.01 -3.88
C PHE A 157 9.42 5.52 -4.17
N TYR A 158 9.62 4.72 -3.14
CA TYR A 158 9.88 3.29 -3.28
C TYR A 158 8.97 2.45 -2.39
N GLU A 159 8.71 1.23 -2.86
CA GLU A 159 8.27 0.11 -2.03
C GLU A 159 9.21 -1.07 -2.28
N LEU A 160 9.80 -1.62 -1.22
CA LEU A 160 10.72 -2.76 -1.26
C LEU A 160 10.14 -3.93 -0.49
N PHE A 161 10.32 -5.14 -1.00
CA PHE A 161 10.06 -6.37 -0.27
C PHE A 161 10.91 -7.52 -0.81
N PHE A 162 11.22 -8.46 0.09
CA PHE A 162 11.98 -9.66 -0.22
C PHE A 162 11.06 -10.87 -0.18
N ILE A 163 11.17 -11.74 -1.17
CA ILE A 163 10.27 -12.87 -1.35
C ILE A 163 11.00 -14.13 -1.80
N TYR A 164 10.35 -15.27 -1.57
CA TYR A 164 10.56 -16.50 -2.35
C TYR A 164 9.20 -17.10 -2.70
N GLN A 165 9.18 -17.96 -3.72
CA GLN A 165 7.95 -18.59 -4.17
C GLN A 165 8.13 -20.08 -4.35
N ASN A 166 7.19 -20.84 -3.80
CA ASN A 166 7.11 -22.28 -3.97
C ASN A 166 6.07 -22.63 -5.03
N SER A 167 6.33 -23.71 -5.76
CA SER A 167 5.35 -24.28 -6.69
C SER A 167 4.12 -24.83 -5.94
N PRO A 168 2.98 -24.96 -6.62
CA PRO A 168 1.84 -25.71 -6.10
C PRO A 168 2.24 -27.10 -5.60
N ASN A 169 1.52 -27.61 -4.60
CA ASN A 169 1.82 -28.88 -3.96
C ASN A 169 0.56 -29.74 -3.80
N ILE A 170 0.68 -30.92 -3.20
CA ILE A 170 -0.46 -31.86 -3.06
C ILE A 170 -1.63 -31.32 -2.23
N PHE A 171 -1.44 -30.23 -1.48
CA PHE A 171 -2.45 -29.60 -0.63
C PHE A 171 -3.08 -28.34 -1.26
N SER A 172 -2.47 -27.78 -2.31
CA SER A 172 -2.92 -26.52 -2.93
C SER A 172 -2.50 -26.43 -4.39
N ASP A 173 -3.45 -26.04 -5.24
CA ASP A 173 -3.20 -25.71 -6.66
C ASP A 173 -2.58 -24.31 -6.84
N ASP A 174 -2.50 -23.51 -5.76
CA ASP A 174 -1.92 -22.17 -5.78
C ASP A 174 -0.41 -22.19 -5.51
N TYR A 175 0.30 -21.22 -6.09
CA TYR A 175 1.68 -20.91 -5.74
C TYR A 175 1.73 -20.23 -4.37
N SER A 176 2.63 -20.67 -3.49
CA SER A 176 2.86 -20.04 -2.19
C SER A 176 3.93 -18.96 -2.32
N LEU A 177 3.54 -17.69 -2.17
CA LEU A 177 4.43 -16.54 -2.15
C LEU A 177 4.71 -16.16 -0.70
N HIS A 178 5.98 -16.14 -0.32
CA HIS A 178 6.43 -15.88 1.05
C HIS A 178 7.12 -14.53 1.12
N PHE A 179 6.60 -13.62 1.94
CA PHE A 179 7.19 -12.29 2.20
C PHE A 179 8.06 -12.35 3.45
N GLN A 180 9.32 -11.92 3.32
CA GLN A 180 10.23 -11.79 4.45
C GLN A 180 9.81 -10.62 5.35
N VAL A 181 9.62 -10.89 6.63
CA VAL A 181 9.11 -9.93 7.62
C VAL A 181 10.00 -9.83 8.85
N TYR A 182 9.66 -8.90 9.75
CA TYR A 182 10.32 -8.67 11.05
C TYR A 182 11.81 -8.31 10.93
N PRO A 183 12.12 -7.07 10.48
CA PRO A 183 13.49 -6.61 10.45
C PRO A 183 14.05 -6.52 11.88
N VAL A 184 15.14 -7.24 12.13
CA VAL A 184 15.95 -7.13 13.35
C VAL A 184 16.87 -5.92 13.24
N ILE A 185 17.47 -5.74 12.06
CA ILE A 185 18.26 -4.56 11.71
C ILE A 185 17.76 -4.06 10.37
N ALA A 186 16.99 -2.98 10.39
CA ALA A 186 16.62 -2.26 9.18
C ALA A 186 17.67 -1.23 8.80
N ASP A 187 17.89 -1.07 7.50
CA ASP A 187 18.73 -0.02 6.93
C ASP A 187 18.29 1.38 7.43
N PRO A 188 19.21 2.34 7.63
CA PRO A 188 18.87 3.69 8.08
C PRO A 188 17.77 4.37 7.24
N VAL A 189 17.72 4.13 5.92
CA VAL A 189 16.67 4.68 5.04
C VAL A 189 15.30 4.14 5.46
N LEU A 190 15.16 2.82 5.62
CA LEU A 190 13.90 2.21 6.04
C LEU A 190 13.50 2.66 7.46
N ARG A 191 14.46 2.74 8.38
CA ARG A 191 14.22 3.22 9.76
C ARG A 191 13.72 4.66 9.80
N SER A 192 14.15 5.49 8.86
CA SER A 192 13.83 6.92 8.85
C SER A 192 12.46 7.25 8.23
N ASP A 193 12.01 6.46 7.25
CA ASP A 193 10.85 6.84 6.43
C ASP A 193 9.80 5.73 6.23
N SER A 194 10.12 4.48 6.55
CA SER A 194 9.13 3.40 6.53
C SER A 194 8.31 3.35 7.83
N GLU A 195 7.15 2.72 7.75
CA GLU A 195 6.21 2.56 8.86
C GLU A 195 6.56 1.33 9.73
N LEU A 196 7.82 1.23 10.17
CA LEU A 196 8.34 0.04 10.88
C LEU A 196 7.76 -0.16 12.28
N ASP A 197 7.13 0.86 12.87
CA ASP A 197 6.41 0.76 14.15
C ASP A 197 5.10 -0.06 14.03
N TYR A 198 4.68 -0.37 12.80
CA TYR A 198 3.50 -1.13 12.49
C TYR A 198 3.85 -2.52 11.92
N TRP A 199 2.85 -3.40 11.89
CA TRP A 199 3.01 -4.66 11.19
C TRP A 199 2.92 -4.44 9.67
N VAL A 200 4.03 -4.72 8.98
CA VAL A 200 4.20 -4.49 7.54
C VAL A 200 4.83 -5.69 6.85
N PHE A 201 4.42 -5.95 5.61
CA PHE A 201 5.03 -6.95 4.72
C PHE A 201 5.99 -6.35 3.70
N THR A 202 5.79 -5.06 3.42
CA THR A 202 6.51 -4.30 2.41
C THR A 202 6.91 -2.96 3.01
N TYR A 203 8.05 -2.42 2.57
CA TYR A 203 8.69 -1.27 3.18
C TYR A 203 8.62 -0.10 2.20
N VAL A 204 7.90 0.96 2.58
CA VAL A 204 7.73 2.17 1.76
C VAL A 204 8.66 3.28 2.23
N PHE A 205 9.38 3.92 1.32
CA PHE A 205 10.39 4.92 1.67
C PHE A 205 10.67 5.89 0.51
N THR A 206 11.47 6.91 0.78
CA THR A 206 11.92 7.92 -0.17
C THR A 206 13.43 7.84 -0.35
N ASP A 207 13.90 8.45 -1.43
CA ASP A 207 15.32 8.59 -1.76
C ASP A 207 16.06 9.72 -1.04
N ASN A 208 15.45 10.35 -0.02
CA ASN A 208 15.95 11.59 0.59
C ASN A 208 17.43 11.51 1.04
N PHE A 209 17.97 10.32 1.32
CA PHE A 209 19.34 10.10 1.76
C PHE A 209 20.31 9.63 0.67
N PHE A 210 19.82 9.32 -0.54
CA PHE A 210 20.64 8.74 -1.61
C PHE A 210 20.26 9.17 -3.04
N ASN A 211 19.39 10.17 -3.20
CA ASN A 211 18.93 10.70 -4.49
C ASN A 211 20.09 10.91 -5.49
N GLY A 212 19.98 10.28 -6.65
CA GLY A 212 20.94 10.37 -7.75
C GLY A 212 22.22 9.58 -7.59
N THR A 213 22.29 8.66 -6.61
CA THR A 213 23.49 7.86 -6.32
C THR A 213 23.18 6.38 -6.20
N ASN A 214 24.20 5.55 -6.42
CA ASN A 214 24.09 4.14 -6.10
C ASN A 214 24.11 3.94 -4.59
N TYR A 215 23.08 3.27 -4.05
CA TYR A 215 22.93 3.07 -2.61
C TYR A 215 22.93 1.58 -2.24
N LEU A 216 23.86 1.19 -1.37
CA LEU A 216 23.91 -0.13 -0.77
C LEU A 216 23.02 -0.16 0.47
N MET A 217 21.88 -0.85 0.36
CA MET A 217 20.94 -1.07 1.45
C MET A 217 21.20 -2.44 2.09
N LYS A 218 21.29 -2.48 3.43
CA LYS A 218 21.50 -3.71 4.18
C LYS A 218 20.41 -3.92 5.23
N ASN A 219 19.78 -5.09 5.21
CA ASN A 219 18.73 -5.45 6.15
C ASN A 219 18.97 -6.85 6.70
N LYS A 220 18.63 -7.04 7.97
CA LYS A 220 18.62 -8.35 8.66
C LYS A 220 17.23 -8.61 9.21
N PHE A 221 16.71 -9.81 8.99
CA PHE A 221 15.38 -10.24 9.41
C PHE A 221 15.45 -11.51 10.26
N LEU A 222 14.39 -11.76 11.03
CA LEU A 222 14.13 -13.07 11.63
C LEU A 222 13.91 -14.12 10.52
N ASP A 223 14.15 -15.41 10.81
CA ASP A 223 13.69 -16.50 9.93
C ASP A 223 12.17 -16.68 10.04
N ALA A 224 11.45 -15.71 9.45
CA ALA A 224 10.01 -15.63 9.48
C ALA A 224 9.49 -15.04 8.17
N ALA A 225 8.49 -15.71 7.60
CA ALA A 225 7.82 -15.24 6.40
C ALA A 225 6.30 -15.30 6.56
N VAL A 226 5.61 -14.38 5.89
CA VAL A 226 4.15 -14.41 5.75
C VAL A 226 3.80 -14.97 4.37
N GLU A 227 3.01 -16.03 4.36
CA GLU A 227 2.59 -16.73 3.14
C GLU A 227 1.27 -16.19 2.59
N GLY A 228 1.17 -16.10 1.27
CA GLY A 228 -0.09 -15.94 0.54
C GLY A 228 -0.16 -16.89 -0.66
N GLY A 229 -1.34 -17.46 -0.92
CA GLY A 229 -1.61 -18.28 -2.10
C GLY A 229 -1.98 -17.43 -3.33
N PHE A 230 -1.39 -17.74 -4.48
CA PHE A 230 -1.63 -17.06 -5.75
C PHE A 230 -1.78 -18.05 -6.90
N ALA A 231 -2.79 -17.85 -7.75
CA ALA A 231 -3.06 -18.72 -8.90
C ALA A 231 -1.93 -18.69 -9.97
N ASN A 232 -1.15 -17.62 -10.03
CA ASN A 232 -0.11 -17.43 -11.04
C ASN A 232 1.27 -17.32 -10.39
N GLN A 233 2.27 -17.84 -11.10
CA GLN A 233 3.68 -17.63 -10.76
C GLN A 233 4.04 -16.13 -10.85
N PHE A 234 4.73 -15.64 -9.82
CA PHE A 234 5.19 -14.26 -9.71
C PHE A 234 6.70 -14.14 -9.96
N VAL A 235 7.47 -15.10 -9.45
CA VAL A 235 8.91 -15.29 -9.69
C VAL A 235 9.22 -16.77 -9.95
N PRO A 236 10.35 -17.11 -10.59
CA PRO A 236 10.75 -18.50 -10.76
C PRO A 236 10.74 -19.26 -9.42
N THR A 237 10.16 -20.46 -9.44
CA THR A 237 9.97 -21.29 -8.24
C THR A 237 11.15 -22.25 -8.10
N ASN A 238 12.14 -21.85 -7.31
CA ASN A 238 13.21 -22.72 -6.81
C ASN A 238 13.35 -22.45 -5.32
N TYR A 239 13.48 -23.50 -4.52
CA TYR A 239 13.37 -23.43 -3.06
C TYR A 239 14.44 -22.53 -2.42
N GLU A 240 15.61 -22.46 -3.03
CA GLU A 240 16.75 -21.65 -2.56
C GLU A 240 16.70 -20.22 -3.12
N ASP A 241 15.98 -19.99 -4.21
CA ASP A 241 15.97 -18.67 -4.83
C ASP A 241 15.27 -17.66 -3.91
N ARG A 242 15.91 -16.52 -3.71
CA ARG A 242 15.34 -15.33 -3.07
C ARG A 242 15.31 -14.18 -4.07
N TYR A 243 14.31 -13.32 -3.95
CA TYR A 243 14.15 -12.16 -4.83
C TYR A 243 13.93 -10.89 -4.02
N ALA A 244 14.54 -9.80 -4.49
CA ALA A 244 14.20 -8.44 -4.08
C ALA A 244 13.30 -7.81 -5.13
N ILE A 245 12.15 -7.29 -4.70
CA ILE A 245 11.23 -6.56 -5.56
C ILE A 245 11.27 -5.09 -5.16
N LEU A 246 11.75 -4.26 -6.07
CA LEU A 246 11.76 -2.82 -5.90
C LEU A 246 10.71 -2.20 -6.82
N ARG A 247 9.70 -1.58 -6.23
CA ARG A 247 8.75 -0.73 -6.96
C ARG A 247 9.22 0.72 -6.85
N THR A 248 9.44 1.36 -7.98
CA THR A 248 9.42 2.83 -8.08
C THR A 248 7.97 3.26 -8.19
N THR A 249 7.53 4.14 -7.32
CA THR A 249 6.12 4.45 -7.10
C THR A 249 5.86 5.93 -7.31
N SER A 250 4.63 6.28 -7.70
CA SER A 250 4.21 7.68 -7.68
C SER A 250 4.04 8.19 -6.24
N LEU A 251 3.99 9.51 -6.09
CA LEU A 251 3.69 10.13 -4.80
C LEU A 251 2.31 9.69 -4.26
N ALA A 252 1.31 9.54 -5.15
CA ALA A 252 -0.02 9.10 -4.75
C ALA A 252 0.00 7.67 -4.19
N TYR A 253 0.75 6.77 -4.82
CA TYR A 253 0.97 5.41 -4.33
C TYR A 253 1.62 5.43 -2.94
N TYR A 254 2.74 6.15 -2.81
CA TYR A 254 3.49 6.25 -1.55
C TYR A 254 2.62 6.77 -0.40
N ASN A 255 1.92 7.88 -0.62
CA ASN A 255 1.02 8.46 0.39
C ASN A 255 -0.12 7.51 0.75
N TYR A 256 -0.71 6.85 -0.25
CA TYR A 256 -1.76 5.86 -0.02
C TYR A 256 -1.24 4.71 0.85
N ARG A 257 -0.10 4.11 0.50
CA ARG A 257 0.47 2.99 1.27
C ARG A 257 0.79 3.37 2.71
N LYS A 258 1.41 4.53 2.97
CA LYS A 258 1.66 4.99 4.36
C LYS A 258 0.36 5.20 5.12
N SER A 259 -0.64 5.82 4.51
CA SER A 259 -1.96 5.99 5.14
C SER A 259 -2.64 4.64 5.41
N TRP A 260 -2.55 3.70 4.47
CA TRP A 260 -3.12 2.36 4.58
C TRP A 260 -2.49 1.56 5.71
N ILE A 261 -1.15 1.54 5.80
CA ILE A 261 -0.45 0.80 6.86
C ILE A 261 -0.92 1.27 8.24
N ARG A 262 -0.96 2.59 8.46
CA ARG A 262 -1.43 3.17 9.72
C ARG A 262 -2.91 2.85 9.95
N HIS A 263 -3.72 2.96 8.90
CA HIS A 263 -5.16 2.70 8.97
C HIS A 263 -5.46 1.24 9.32
N SER A 264 -4.89 0.28 8.59
CA SER A 264 -5.13 -1.15 8.80
C SER A 264 -4.64 -1.63 10.15
N ASN A 265 -3.53 -1.09 10.66
CA ASN A 265 -3.03 -1.44 11.99
C ASN A 265 -3.83 -0.77 13.12
N ASN A 266 -4.56 0.32 12.84
CA ASN A 266 -5.49 0.94 13.77
C ASN A 266 -6.93 0.42 13.63
N GLN A 267 -7.26 -0.33 12.56
CA GLN A 267 -8.54 -0.99 12.39
C GLN A 267 -8.67 -2.13 13.39
N GLN A 268 -9.25 -1.85 14.56
CA GLN A 268 -9.79 -2.91 15.43
C GLN A 268 -11.18 -3.33 14.95
N ILE A 269 -11.30 -3.78 13.69
CA ILE A 269 -12.57 -4.25 13.14
C ILE A 269 -12.64 -5.76 13.32
N GLY A 270 -13.59 -6.19 14.15
CA GLY A 270 -13.89 -7.57 14.50
C GLY A 270 -14.84 -7.63 15.71
N ASN A 271 -15.24 -8.85 16.14
CA ASN A 271 -16.16 -9.13 17.26
C ASN A 271 -15.83 -8.47 18.63
N ARG A 272 -14.76 -7.66 18.73
CA ARG A 272 -14.29 -6.97 19.94
C ARG A 272 -15.10 -5.72 20.29
N VAL A 273 -15.74 -5.06 19.33
CA VAL A 273 -16.60 -3.86 19.56
C VAL A 273 -18.01 -4.23 20.07
N LYS A 274 -18.20 -5.43 20.63
CA LYS A 274 -19.46 -5.80 21.30
C LYS A 274 -19.48 -5.43 22.78
N LYS A 275 -18.34 -5.02 23.37
CA LYS A 275 -18.28 -4.61 24.78
C LYS A 275 -17.86 -3.13 24.91
N PRO A 276 -18.66 -2.27 25.55
CA PRO A 276 -18.36 -0.85 25.75
C PRO A 276 -17.00 -0.57 26.39
N LEU A 277 -16.50 -1.49 27.22
CA LEU A 277 -15.20 -1.35 27.91
C LEU A 277 -14.00 -1.36 26.95
N PHE A 278 -14.11 -2.00 25.77
CA PHE A 278 -13.02 -2.00 24.80
C PHE A 278 -12.97 -0.74 23.94
N MET A 279 -14.03 0.08 23.93
CA MET A 279 -14.12 1.27 23.10
C MET A 279 -13.09 2.35 23.49
N THR A 280 -12.70 2.43 24.77
CA THR A 280 -11.64 3.32 25.26
C THR A 280 -10.22 2.79 25.01
N LEU A 281 -10.10 1.59 24.43
CA LEU A 281 -8.83 0.92 24.10
C LEU A 281 -8.64 0.80 22.57
N ILE A 282 -9.52 1.44 21.79
CA ILE A 282 -9.43 1.51 20.32
C ILE A 282 -8.73 2.82 19.96
N GLY A 283 -7.72 2.75 19.10
CA GLY A 283 -7.12 3.95 18.49
C GLY A 283 -8.07 4.57 17.48
N ASP A 284 -8.07 5.90 17.36
CA ASP A 284 -8.90 6.57 16.37
C ASP A 284 -8.52 6.12 14.94
N PRO A 285 -9.51 5.85 14.07
CA PRO A 285 -9.24 5.53 12.68
C PRO A 285 -8.52 6.69 12.01
N THR A 286 -7.37 6.40 11.40
CA THR A 286 -6.61 7.40 10.65
C THR A 286 -7.26 7.61 9.28
N PRO A 287 -7.38 8.86 8.79
CA PRO A 287 -7.90 9.12 7.46
C PRO A 287 -7.05 8.44 6.38
N MET A 288 -7.73 7.82 5.42
CA MET A 288 -7.11 7.28 4.21
C MET A 288 -6.78 8.40 3.23
N TYR A 289 -5.60 8.35 2.61
CA TYR A 289 -5.28 9.22 1.49
C TYR A 289 -6.17 8.89 0.28
N SER A 290 -6.56 9.93 -0.47
CA SER A 290 -7.26 9.79 -1.74
C SER A 290 -6.82 10.88 -2.71
N ASN A 291 -6.64 10.52 -3.99
CA ASN A 291 -6.44 11.46 -5.09
C ASN A 291 -7.62 11.45 -6.08
N VAL A 292 -8.78 10.97 -5.65
CA VAL A 292 -10.00 10.92 -6.46
C VAL A 292 -10.84 12.16 -6.16
N GLU A 293 -10.87 13.09 -7.10
CA GLU A 293 -11.71 14.28 -7.02
C GLU A 293 -13.19 13.91 -7.15
N GLY A 294 -14.05 14.50 -6.31
CA GLY A 294 -15.50 14.24 -6.28
C GLY A 294 -15.91 12.95 -5.56
N GLY A 295 -14.97 12.06 -5.23
CA GLY A 295 -15.23 10.75 -4.62
C GLY A 295 -14.19 10.35 -3.58
N TYR A 296 -13.98 9.04 -3.46
CA TYR A 296 -12.91 8.45 -2.64
C TYR A 296 -12.15 7.37 -3.44
N GLY A 297 -11.09 6.84 -2.83
CA GLY A 297 -10.28 5.76 -3.39
C GLY A 297 -8.92 6.26 -3.88
N ILE A 298 -8.27 5.48 -4.72
CA ILE A 298 -6.91 5.72 -5.19
C ILE A 298 -6.79 5.37 -6.67
N PHE A 299 -6.20 6.26 -7.45
CA PHE A 299 -5.68 5.91 -8.78
C PHE A 299 -4.18 6.20 -8.77
N ALA A 300 -3.36 5.15 -8.71
CA ALA A 300 -1.92 5.34 -8.55
C ALA A 300 -1.10 4.46 -9.51
N ALA A 301 0.13 4.89 -9.78
CA ALA A 301 1.03 4.24 -10.70
C ALA A 301 2.33 3.78 -10.04
N TYR A 302 2.88 2.70 -10.56
CA TYR A 302 4.21 2.22 -10.18
C TYR A 302 4.89 1.52 -11.35
N ASN A 303 6.19 1.28 -11.20
CA ASN A 303 7.00 0.46 -12.07
C ASN A 303 7.88 -0.42 -11.19
N GLN A 304 8.22 -1.63 -11.64
CA GLN A 304 8.85 -2.61 -10.75
C GLN A 304 10.01 -3.34 -11.40
N THR A 305 11.02 -3.62 -10.55
CA THR A 305 12.19 -4.41 -10.85
C THR A 305 12.16 -5.68 -10.01
N TYR A 306 12.40 -6.80 -10.68
CA TYR A 306 12.59 -8.10 -10.07
C TYR A 306 14.08 -8.42 -10.11
N TYR A 307 14.68 -8.69 -8.95
CA TYR A 307 16.10 -9.04 -8.88
C TYR A 307 16.26 -10.36 -8.11
N LYS A 308 16.81 -11.38 -8.78
CA LYS A 308 17.20 -12.63 -8.12
C LYS A 308 18.47 -12.38 -7.32
N LEU A 309 18.41 -12.66 -6.03
CA LEU A 309 19.53 -12.47 -5.11
C LEU A 309 20.50 -13.64 -5.23
N GLU A 310 21.79 -13.33 -5.16
CA GLU A 310 22.85 -14.33 -5.11
C GLU A 310 23.09 -14.77 -3.66
N GLU A 311 23.28 -16.07 -3.44
CA GLU A 311 23.64 -16.60 -2.12
C GLU A 311 25.13 -16.37 -1.85
N LEU A 312 25.46 -15.87 -0.66
CA LEU A 312 26.82 -15.68 -0.15
C LEU A 312 27.25 -16.78 0.81
#